data_AF-A0A920DS34-F1
#
_entry.id   AF-A0A920DS34-F1
#
_cell.length_a   1.000
_cell.length_b   1.000
_cell.length_c   1.000
_cell.angle_alpha   90.00
_cell.angle_beta   90.00
_cell.angle_gamma   90.00
#
_symmetry.space_group_name_H-M   'P 1'
#
loop_
_entity.id
_entity.type
_entity.pdbx_description
1 polymer ?
#
loop_
_entity_poly.entity_id
_entity_poly.type
_entity_poly.pdbx_seq_one_letter_code
_entity_poly.pdbx_strand_id
1 'polypeptide(L)' 'MRLIPHAQGTELELKAGKIKSGSLTVQVFEAKAPKEEYLKGLDEDLVKNAAKDLLVGSMTSAKINGNWE' A
#
# COMPACT_ATOMS: atom_id res chain seq x y z
N MET A 1 -12.74 6.57 -2.89
CA MET A 1 -13.04 5.72 -1.71
C MET A 1 -11.72 5.45 -1.01
N ARG A 2 -11.59 5.71 0.29
CA ARG A 2 -10.34 5.56 1.07
C ARG A 2 -10.41 4.41 2.09
N LEU A 3 -11.57 3.78 2.22
CA LEU A 3 -11.85 2.78 3.25
C LEU A 3 -11.49 1.39 2.76
N ILE A 4 -10.93 0.59 3.68
CA ILE A 4 -10.79 -0.85 3.49
C ILE A 4 -12.20 -1.47 3.67
N PRO A 5 -12.73 -2.17 2.65
CA PRO A 5 -14.04 -2.82 2.76
C PRO A 5 -14.09 -3.77 3.96
N HIS A 6 -15.24 -3.80 4.65
CA HIS A 6 -15.49 -4.68 5.81
C HIS A 6 -14.58 -4.47 7.04
N ALA A 7 -13.70 -3.46 7.03
CA ALA A 7 -12.79 -3.14 8.13
C ALA A 7 -13.34 -2.08 9.10
N GLN A 8 -14.66 -1.98 9.30
CA GLN A 8 -15.29 -1.08 10.29
C GLN A 8 -14.85 0.40 10.18
N GLY A 9 -14.58 0.89 8.98
CA GLY A 9 -14.20 2.27 8.74
C GLY A 9 -12.70 2.54 8.75
N THR A 10 -11.84 1.52 8.87
CA THR A 10 -10.39 1.68 8.71
C THR A 10 -10.04 2.20 7.32
N GLU A 11 -9.21 3.23 7.26
CA GLU A 11 -8.71 3.83 6.02
C GLU A 11 -7.41 3.15 5.54
N LEU A 12 -7.18 3.19 4.23
CA LEU A 12 -5.90 2.89 3.62
C LEU A 12 -4.85 3.90 4.11
N GLU A 13 -3.66 3.40 4.46
CA GLU A 13 -2.50 4.28 4.63
C GLU A 13 -2.07 4.78 3.25
N LEU A 14 -2.09 6.10 3.04
CA LEU A 14 -1.70 6.71 1.77
C LEU A 14 -0.58 7.72 1.97
N LYS A 15 0.52 7.55 1.23
CA LYS A 15 1.64 8.48 1.19
C LYS A 15 1.90 8.90 -0.24
N ALA A 16 2.36 10.14 -0.41
CA ALA A 16 2.78 10.66 -1.71
C ALA A 16 4.00 11.56 -1.54
N GLY A 17 4.84 11.62 -2.56
CA GLY A 17 6.07 12.40 -2.52
C GLY A 17 6.82 12.37 -3.84
N LYS A 18 8.13 12.64 -3.75
CA LYS A 18 9.03 12.65 -4.89
C LYS A 18 10.34 11.95 -4.53
N ILE A 19 10.86 11.15 -5.45
CA ILE A 19 12.19 10.54 -5.35
C ILE A 19 13.09 11.00 -6.50
N LYS A 20 14.41 10.96 -6.28
CA LYS A 20 15.40 11.19 -7.34
C LYS A 20 15.78 9.86 -7.97
N SER A 21 15.71 9.78 -9.29
CA SER A 21 16.20 8.66 -10.08
C SER A 21 17.16 9.20 -11.15
N GLY A 22 18.46 9.13 -10.87
CA GLY A 22 19.49 9.84 -11.64
C GLY A 22 19.28 11.36 -11.61
N SER A 23 19.11 11.97 -12.78
CA SER A 23 18.81 13.40 -12.94
C SER A 23 17.30 13.71 -12.88
N LEU A 24 16.44 12.69 -12.88
CA LEU A 24 14.99 12.87 -12.91
C LEU A 24 14.42 12.91 -11.50
N THR A 25 13.42 13.77 -11.32
CA THR A 25 12.56 13.77 -10.12
C THR A 25 11.23 13.12 -10.50
N VAL A 26 10.91 12.00 -9.87
CA VAL A 26 9.71 11.21 -10.16
C VAL A 26 8.71 11.36 -9.03
N GLN A 27 7.44 11.58 -9.37
CA GLN A 27 6.34 11.60 -8.41
C GLN A 27 5.97 10.18 -8.04
N VAL A 28 5.83 9.92 -6.74
CA VAL A 28 5.55 8.59 -6.20
C VAL A 28 4.40 8.66 -5.20
N PHE A 29 3.68 7.55 -5.08
CA PHE A 29 2.76 7.29 -3.99
C PHE A 29 2.88 5.85 -3.51
N GLU A 30 2.42 5.59 -2.29
CA GLU A 30 2.29 4.24 -1.74
C GLU A 30 0.95 4.17 -1.02
N ALA A 31 0.12 3.22 -1.43
CA ALA A 31 -1.09 2.85 -0.72
C ALA A 31 -0.87 1.52 -0.02
N LYS A 32 -1.19 1.46 1.27
CA LYS A 32 -1.03 0.27 2.11
C LYS A 32 -2.35 -0.12 2.77
N ALA A 33 -2.69 -1.41 2.66
CA ALA A 33 -3.75 -2.04 3.44
C ALA A 33 -3.11 -3.08 4.40
N PRO A 34 -3.16 -2.84 5.73
CA PRO A 34 -2.65 -3.80 6.70
C PRO A 34 -3.43 -5.12 6.65
N LYS A 35 -2.72 -6.24 6.72
CA LYS A 35 -3.35 -7.58 6.68
C LYS A 35 -4.33 -7.84 7.80
N GLU A 36 -4.08 -7.30 8.98
CA GLU A 36 -4.96 -7.40 10.14
C GLU A 36 -6.31 -6.72 9.88
N GLU A 37 -6.35 -5.73 8.98
CA GLU A 37 -7.54 -4.94 8.68
C GLU A 37 -8.31 -5.50 7.50
N TYR A 38 -7.65 -5.83 6.38
CA TYR A 38 -8.37 -6.35 5.21
C TYR A 38 -8.78 -7.83 5.34
N LEU A 39 -8.17 -8.60 6.25
CA LEU A 39 -8.59 -9.97 6.61
C LEU A 39 -9.37 -10.04 7.92
N LYS A 40 -9.75 -8.90 8.50
CA LYS A 40 -10.44 -8.85 9.79
C LYS A 40 -11.73 -9.67 9.76
N GLY A 41 -11.78 -10.72 10.58
CA GLY A 41 -12.93 -11.62 10.66
C GLY A 41 -13.12 -12.57 9.46
N LEU A 42 -12.15 -12.65 8.55
CA LEU A 42 -12.18 -13.57 7.41
C LEU A 42 -11.31 -14.80 7.65
N ASP A 43 -10.03 -14.62 8.01
CA ASP A 43 -9.08 -15.74 8.12
C ASP A 43 -7.94 -15.41 9.10
N GLU A 44 -8.14 -15.71 10.38
CA GLU A 44 -7.17 -15.43 11.44
C GLU A 44 -5.87 -16.23 11.30
N ASP A 45 -5.96 -17.46 10.78
CA ASP A 45 -4.80 -18.31 10.59
C ASP A 45 -3.93 -17.80 9.44
N LEU A 46 -4.56 -17.33 8.36
CA LEU A 46 -3.86 -16.67 7.26
C LEU A 46 -3.15 -15.39 7.71
N VAL A 47 -3.81 -14.54 8.52
CA VAL A 47 -3.20 -13.31 9.09
C VAL A 47 -1.92 -13.63 9.87
N LYS A 48 -1.97 -14.66 10.72
CA LYS A 48 -0.86 -15.05 11.59
C LYS A 48 0.29 -15.69 10.81
N ASN A 49 -0.01 -16.54 9.84
CA ASN A 49 0.98 -17.48 9.32
C ASN A 49 1.55 -17.11 7.94
N ALA A 50 0.82 -16.41 7.07
CA ALA A 50 1.25 -16.24 5.67
C ALA A 50 0.89 -14.92 5.00
N ALA A 51 -0.13 -14.20 5.45
CA ALA A 51 -0.52 -12.93 4.84
C ALA A 51 0.55 -11.85 5.02
N LYS A 52 0.57 -10.95 4.04
CA LYS A 52 1.37 -9.73 4.01
C LYS A 52 0.45 -8.55 3.79
N ASP A 53 0.90 -7.37 4.17
CA ASP A 53 0.21 -6.14 3.83
C ASP A 53 0.10 -6.03 2.30
N LEU A 54 -1.05 -5.57 1.82
CA LEU A 54 -1.22 -5.25 0.41
C LEU A 54 -0.65 -3.85 0.18
N LEU A 55 0.28 -3.77 -0.75
CA LEU A 55 0.97 -2.54 -1.11
C LEU A 55 0.74 -2.28 -2.60
N VAL A 56 0.49 -1.02 -2.95
CA VAL A 56 0.49 -0.54 -4.33
C VAL A 56 1.38 0.68 -4.40
N GLY A 57 2.37 0.62 -5.28
CA GLY A 57 3.39 1.63 -5.39
C GLY A 57 4.41 1.61 -4.25
N SER A 58 5.38 2.50 -4.39
CA SER A 58 6.55 2.55 -3.51
C SER A 58 7.03 3.97 -3.32
N MET A 59 7.28 4.36 -2.07
CA MET A 59 7.92 5.64 -1.75
C MET A 59 9.43 5.67 -2.04
N THR A 60 10.04 4.56 -2.45
CA THR A 60 11.50 4.43 -2.63
C THR A 60 11.92 3.96 -4.01
N SER A 61 11.00 3.40 -4.80
CA SER A 61 11.26 2.91 -6.15
C SER A 61 10.21 3.42 -7.13
N ALA A 62 10.66 3.78 -8.34
CA ALA A 62 9.78 4.20 -9.43
C ALA A 62 10.43 3.92 -10.78
N LYS A 63 9.60 3.61 -11.77
CA LYS A 63 9.97 3.62 -13.20
C LYS A 63 9.72 5.01 -13.77
N ILE A 64 10.23 5.26 -14.98
CA ILE A 64 10.12 6.56 -15.66
C ILE A 64 8.64 6.96 -15.89
N ASN A 65 7.76 5.97 -16.08
CA ASN A 65 6.32 6.13 -16.25
C ASN A 65 5.53 6.10 -14.92
N GLY A 66 6.20 6.19 -13.77
CA GLY A 66 5.57 6.17 -12.44
C GLY A 66 5.89 4.92 -11.63
N ASN A 67 5.19 4.74 -10.52
CA ASN A 67 5.43 3.69 -9.54
C ASN A 67 4.16 2.91 -9.22
N TRP A 68 3.37 2.55 -10.23
CA TRP A 68 2.07 1.88 -10.04
C TRP A 68 2.16 0.38 -9.70
N GLU A 69 3.37 -0.17 -9.58
CA GLU A 69 3.62 -1.59 -9.26
C GLU A 69 3.68 -1.84 -7.75
#